data_AF-A0A2V2Q0H7-F1
#
_entry.id   AF-A0A2V2Q0H7-F1
#
_cell.length_a   1.000
_cell.length_b   1.000
_cell.length_c   1.000
_cell.angle_alpha   90.00
_cell.angle_beta   90.00
_cell.angle_gamma   90.00
#
_symmetry.space_group_name_H-M   'P 1'
#
loop_
_entity.id
_entity.type
_entity.pdbx_description
1 polymer ?
#
loop_
_entity_poly.entity_id
_entity_poly.type
_entity_poly.pdbx_seq_one_letter_code
_entity_poly.pdbx_strand_id
1 'polypeptide(L)'
;MISQAIRLARVGSRSELAAALLMGLGYPCVMLAALIPNVWFFAAAAAVTYLADRYLHHRGSYVINRLGRVRAGLSIRFLLRQLMIILLLARLDLSEGPLFYTAVACFLLFFGLQIPQGALTTLIKLRRTMPVITRNVDLNAVRIPDAPPSALLRRSGEKMLHLDIPAMAGILIAAGTGENAAAYAGAALSLLLALLYVAALAPYLRRSRLAPRPAAVLKAVDTWLGEYQPTVVLYFSGSNESAYQGNMWLETMARIEGRPLIIMRERGLVPQLAETSVPVICVPAGTHLMNLDLSTVRVCLYPANVGKNIHILRVPTMKHVFIGHGDSDKLASVNPYSKVYDEVWTAGRAGRDRYALADVGVRDEDIVEVGRPQLESIESGAGALRNPIPTVLYAPTWEGWDDNPGNTSLLLAGENIVRGLIDADEPVRIVYKPHPFTGIRNARAKAVDARIRAMLEKAAAERAAEPRWAREAGRTAADRSA
;
A
#
# COMPACT_ATOMS: atom_id res chain seq x y z
N MET A 1 16.42 3.64 25.59
CA MET A 1 17.45 3.48 24.52
C MET A 1 16.92 2.81 23.25
N ILE A 2 16.31 1.62 23.30
CA ILE A 2 15.83 0.91 22.08
C ILE A 2 14.78 1.70 21.28
N SER A 3 13.83 2.40 21.95
CA SER A 3 12.81 3.23 21.28
C SER A 3 13.41 4.43 20.53
N GLN A 4 14.49 5.02 21.04
CA GLN A 4 15.22 6.09 20.37
C GLN A 4 15.99 5.55 19.15
N ALA A 5 16.64 4.39 19.26
CA ALA A 5 17.34 3.76 18.14
C ALA A 5 16.38 3.39 16.98
N ILE A 6 15.18 2.90 17.29
CA ILE A 6 14.12 2.63 16.28
C ILE A 6 13.69 3.93 15.58
N ARG A 7 13.53 5.03 16.33
CA ARG A 7 13.20 6.36 15.78
C ARG A 7 14.32 6.94 14.91
N LEU A 8 15.57 6.86 15.38
CA LEU A 8 16.76 7.36 14.68
C LEU A 8 17.02 6.59 13.37
N ALA A 9 16.87 5.27 13.40
CA ALA A 9 17.02 4.42 12.21
C ALA A 9 15.76 4.38 11.33
N ARG A 10 14.65 5.00 11.77
CA ARG A 10 13.33 5.02 11.08
C ARG A 10 12.87 3.62 10.65
N VAL A 11 12.92 2.68 11.57
CA VAL A 11 12.62 1.27 11.33
C VAL A 11 11.23 0.91 11.88
N GLY A 12 10.49 0.03 11.21
CA GLY A 12 9.08 -0.26 11.54
C GLY A 12 8.89 -1.14 12.77
N SER A 13 9.92 -1.88 13.19
CA SER A 13 9.87 -2.80 14.34
C SER A 13 11.25 -3.10 14.92
N ARG A 14 11.30 -3.72 16.11
CA ARG A 14 12.55 -4.22 16.74
C ARG A 14 13.27 -5.24 15.85
N SER A 15 12.51 -6.12 15.19
CA SER A 15 13.05 -7.16 14.30
C SER A 15 13.71 -6.57 13.05
N GLU A 16 13.13 -5.52 12.47
CA GLU A 16 13.72 -4.82 11.34
C GLU A 16 14.97 -4.03 11.77
N LEU A 17 15.00 -3.49 12.99
CA LEU A 17 16.20 -2.83 13.52
C LEU A 17 17.33 -3.84 13.71
N ALA A 18 17.03 -5.01 14.28
CA ALA A 18 18.00 -6.09 14.43
C ALA A 18 18.54 -6.53 13.06
N ALA A 19 17.68 -6.75 12.06
CA ALA A 19 18.10 -7.10 10.71
C ALA A 19 18.95 -6.00 10.04
N ALA A 20 18.61 -4.71 10.24
CA ALA A 20 19.42 -3.60 9.74
C ALA A 20 20.82 -3.55 10.38
N LEU A 21 20.91 -3.80 11.69
CA LEU A 21 22.18 -3.89 12.41
C LEU A 21 23.01 -5.09 11.95
N LEU A 22 22.38 -6.27 11.83
CA LEU A 22 23.03 -7.48 11.30
C LEU A 22 23.55 -7.28 9.88
N MET A 23 22.78 -6.59 9.03
CA MET A 23 23.24 -6.25 7.69
C MET A 23 24.41 -5.26 7.73
N GLY A 24 24.34 -4.22 8.56
CA GLY A 24 25.39 -3.19 8.68
C GLY A 24 26.71 -3.74 9.23
N LEU A 25 26.66 -4.57 10.26
CA LEU A 25 27.83 -5.22 10.88
C LEU A 25 28.31 -6.43 10.06
N GLY A 26 27.41 -7.09 9.33
CA GLY A 26 27.72 -8.29 8.56
C GLY A 26 28.74 -8.05 7.46
N TYR A 27 28.69 -6.93 6.73
CA TYR A 27 29.68 -6.63 5.67
C TYR A 27 31.12 -6.46 6.22
N PRO A 28 31.35 -5.68 7.30
CA PRO A 28 32.63 -5.69 8.00
C PRO A 28 33.08 -7.09 8.45
N CYS A 29 32.18 -7.92 8.98
CA CYS A 29 32.52 -9.30 9.37
C CYS A 29 32.93 -10.16 8.17
N VAL A 30 32.22 -10.06 7.04
CA VAL A 30 32.59 -10.75 5.79
C VAL A 30 33.96 -10.30 5.29
N MET A 31 34.24 -9.01 5.35
CA MET A 31 35.55 -8.45 4.98
C MET A 31 36.68 -8.94 5.90
N LEU A 32 36.46 -8.91 7.23
CA LEU A 32 37.43 -9.44 8.21
C LEU A 32 37.67 -10.94 8.00
N ALA A 33 36.62 -11.71 7.72
CA ALA A 33 36.74 -13.14 7.44
C ALA A 33 37.57 -13.41 6.18
N ALA A 34 37.46 -12.56 5.15
CA ALA A 34 38.29 -12.64 3.95
C ALA A 34 39.76 -12.27 4.23
N LEU A 35 40.01 -11.28 5.10
CA LEU A 35 41.36 -10.82 5.45
C LEU A 35 42.14 -11.77 6.37
N ILE A 36 41.44 -12.44 7.30
CA ILE A 36 41.95 -13.48 8.23
C ILE A 36 41.81 -14.90 7.62
N PRO A 37 41.83 -15.00 6.30
CA PRO A 37 41.20 -16.05 5.45
C PRO A 37 40.53 -17.23 6.17
N ASN A 38 39.40 -17.00 6.85
CA ASN A 38 38.66 -18.05 7.55
C ASN A 38 37.35 -18.39 6.83
N VAL A 39 37.31 -19.55 6.16
CA VAL A 39 36.18 -20.00 5.32
C VAL A 39 34.88 -20.11 6.12
N TRP A 40 34.92 -20.68 7.32
CA TRP A 40 33.74 -20.89 8.16
C TRP A 40 33.17 -19.57 8.69
N PHE A 41 34.05 -18.69 9.15
CA PHE A 41 33.65 -17.35 9.58
C PHE A 41 33.05 -16.56 8.41
N PHE A 42 33.66 -16.67 7.22
CA PHE A 42 33.14 -16.03 6.02
C PHE A 42 31.75 -16.58 5.67
N ALA A 43 31.57 -17.90 5.66
CA ALA A 43 30.31 -18.54 5.35
C ALA A 43 29.19 -18.09 6.31
N ALA A 44 29.47 -18.07 7.62
CA ALA A 44 28.51 -17.62 8.63
C ALA A 44 28.15 -16.14 8.46
N ALA A 45 29.15 -15.27 8.28
CA ALA A 45 28.93 -13.83 8.09
C ALA A 45 28.15 -13.55 6.79
N ALA A 46 28.51 -14.22 5.69
CA ALA A 46 27.82 -14.10 4.41
C ALA A 46 26.36 -14.55 4.54
N ALA A 47 26.09 -15.70 5.18
CA ALA A 47 24.74 -16.20 5.42
C ALA A 47 23.89 -15.19 6.20
N VAL A 48 24.43 -14.58 7.26
CA VAL A 48 23.76 -13.51 8.02
C VAL A 48 23.41 -12.34 7.10
N THR A 49 24.34 -11.90 6.23
CA THR A 49 24.05 -10.79 5.31
C THR A 49 22.98 -11.14 4.26
N TYR A 50 22.89 -12.39 3.79
CA TYR A 50 21.82 -12.82 2.87
C TYR A 50 20.46 -12.86 3.57
N LEU A 51 20.40 -13.46 4.78
CA LEU A 51 19.16 -13.57 5.55
C LEU A 51 18.62 -12.21 5.97
N ALA A 52 19.50 -11.31 6.44
CA ALA A 52 19.13 -9.95 6.81
C ALA A 52 18.61 -9.17 5.60
N ASP A 53 19.27 -9.27 4.44
CA ASP A 53 18.86 -8.59 3.21
C ASP A 53 17.49 -9.10 2.72
N ARG A 54 17.28 -10.42 2.68
CA ARG A 54 16.00 -11.04 2.32
C ARG A 54 14.87 -10.63 3.27
N TYR A 55 15.13 -10.61 4.58
CA TYR A 55 14.15 -10.22 5.58
C TYR A 55 13.71 -8.76 5.39
N LEU A 56 14.68 -7.84 5.25
CA LEU A 56 14.39 -6.42 5.09
C LEU A 56 13.62 -6.13 3.81
N HIS A 57 13.94 -6.80 2.69
CA HIS A 57 13.19 -6.64 1.43
C HIS A 57 11.79 -7.23 1.54
N HIS A 58 11.65 -8.35 2.26
CA HIS A 58 10.34 -8.95 2.49
C HIS A 58 9.40 -8.01 3.25
N ARG A 59 9.94 -7.28 4.23
CA ARG A 59 9.22 -6.30 5.04
C ARG A 59 9.02 -4.94 4.35
N GLY A 60 9.64 -4.70 3.19
CA GLY A 60 9.58 -3.39 2.52
C GLY A 60 10.20 -2.27 3.36
N SER A 61 11.25 -2.59 4.13
CA SER A 61 11.78 -1.67 5.14
C SER A 61 12.31 -0.37 4.52
N TYR A 62 12.02 0.75 5.17
CA TYR A 62 12.48 2.09 4.75
C TYR A 62 14.01 2.19 4.66
N VAL A 63 14.73 1.39 5.44
CA VAL A 63 16.21 1.33 5.46
C VAL A 63 16.77 0.94 4.09
N ILE A 64 16.15 -0.01 3.38
CA ILE A 64 16.63 -0.43 2.05
C ILE A 64 16.56 0.72 1.04
N ASN A 65 15.49 1.50 1.09
CA ASN A 65 15.30 2.65 0.20
C ASN A 65 16.37 3.73 0.46
N ARG A 66 16.78 3.92 1.72
CA ARG A 66 17.88 4.83 2.10
C ARG A 66 19.23 4.31 1.62
N LEU A 67 19.51 3.02 1.76
CA LEU A 67 20.77 2.41 1.33
C LEU A 67 21.02 2.60 -0.17
N GLY A 68 19.97 2.54 -0.99
CA GLY A 68 20.07 2.89 -2.41
C GLY A 68 20.57 4.33 -2.66
N ARG A 69 20.23 5.29 -1.79
CA ARG A 69 20.65 6.69 -1.92
C ARG A 69 22.10 6.94 -1.52
N VAL A 70 22.67 6.10 -0.65
CA VAL A 70 24.06 6.19 -0.19
C VAL A 70 24.98 5.22 -0.92
N ARG A 71 24.64 4.85 -2.17
CA ARG A 71 25.41 3.91 -3.00
C ARG A 71 25.60 2.52 -2.37
N ALA A 72 24.73 2.12 -1.45
CA ALA A 72 24.67 0.77 -0.89
C ALA A 72 23.42 0.04 -1.40
N GLY A 73 23.07 0.24 -2.67
CA GLY A 73 21.89 -0.35 -3.30
C GLY A 73 21.95 -1.88 -3.38
N LEU A 74 20.80 -2.50 -3.70
CA LEU A 74 20.65 -3.95 -3.76
C LEU A 74 21.74 -4.63 -4.62
N SER A 75 21.98 -4.19 -5.85
CA SER A 75 23.03 -4.78 -6.71
C SER A 75 24.44 -4.63 -6.14
N ILE A 76 24.75 -3.48 -5.52
CA ILE A 76 26.09 -3.20 -4.94
C ILE A 76 26.36 -4.13 -3.76
N ARG A 77 25.35 -4.39 -2.94
CA ARG A 77 25.43 -5.32 -1.81
C ARG A 77 25.81 -6.73 -2.24
N PHE A 78 25.23 -7.23 -3.33
CA PHE A 78 25.60 -8.53 -3.91
C PHE A 78 27.00 -8.51 -4.52
N LEU A 79 27.34 -7.46 -5.28
CA LEU A 79 28.68 -7.27 -5.84
C LEU A 79 29.75 -7.29 -4.74
N LEU A 80 29.51 -6.63 -3.60
CA LEU A 80 30.44 -6.64 -2.48
C LEU A 80 30.67 -8.05 -1.94
N ARG A 81 29.62 -8.87 -1.77
CA ARG A 81 29.80 -10.28 -1.32
C ARG A 81 30.65 -11.08 -2.32
N GLN A 82 30.41 -10.89 -3.60
CA GLN A 82 31.15 -11.55 -4.68
C GLN A 82 32.62 -11.11 -4.70
N LEU A 83 32.91 -9.82 -4.53
CA LEU A 83 34.28 -9.32 -4.41
C LEU A 83 34.97 -9.83 -3.14
N MET A 84 34.25 -9.92 -2.02
CA MET A 84 34.82 -10.43 -0.76
C MET A 84 35.17 -11.92 -0.84
N ILE A 85 34.42 -12.75 -1.57
CA ILE A 85 34.82 -14.16 -1.75
C ILE A 85 36.02 -14.28 -2.70
N ILE A 86 36.14 -13.44 -3.72
CA ILE A 86 37.35 -13.37 -4.56
C ILE A 86 38.57 -12.97 -3.70
N LEU A 87 38.41 -11.99 -2.81
CA LEU A 87 39.44 -11.61 -1.84
C LEU A 87 39.80 -12.78 -0.92
N LEU A 88 38.82 -13.52 -0.39
CA LEU A 88 39.07 -14.70 0.45
C LEU A 88 39.90 -15.74 -0.30
N LEU A 89 39.55 -16.07 -1.55
CA LEU A 89 40.30 -17.02 -2.37
C LEU A 89 41.74 -16.56 -2.60
N ALA A 90 41.95 -15.26 -2.87
CA ALA A 90 43.28 -14.69 -3.01
C ALA A 90 44.09 -14.78 -1.70
N ARG A 91 43.44 -14.59 -0.55
CA ARG A 91 44.08 -14.69 0.78
C ARG A 91 44.33 -16.12 1.25
N LEU A 92 43.67 -17.11 0.63
CA LEU A 92 43.95 -18.54 0.80
C LEU A 92 45.04 -19.06 -0.15
N ASP A 93 45.74 -18.17 -0.87
CA ASP A 93 46.75 -18.51 -1.88
C ASP A 93 46.19 -19.36 -3.04
N LEU A 94 44.90 -19.21 -3.34
CA LEU A 94 44.21 -19.92 -4.43
C LEU A 94 44.11 -19.09 -5.72
N SER A 95 44.77 -17.93 -5.81
CA SER A 95 44.61 -16.98 -6.92
C SER A 95 45.07 -17.48 -8.29
N GLU A 96 45.99 -18.44 -8.32
CA GLU A 96 46.50 -19.04 -9.56
C GLU A 96 45.76 -20.33 -9.94
N GLY A 97 44.84 -20.78 -9.08
CA GLY A 97 44.12 -22.04 -9.26
C GLY A 97 42.86 -21.92 -10.13
N PRO A 98 42.37 -23.05 -10.70
CA PRO A 98 41.16 -23.07 -11.52
C PRO A 98 39.92 -22.61 -10.74
N LEU A 99 39.89 -22.76 -9.42
CA LEU A 99 38.80 -22.28 -8.55
C LEU A 99 38.62 -20.76 -8.64
N PHE A 100 39.72 -20.00 -8.59
CA PHE A 100 39.70 -18.54 -8.65
C PHE A 100 39.17 -18.04 -10.00
N TYR A 101 39.72 -18.54 -11.10
CA TYR A 101 39.27 -18.17 -12.44
C TYR A 101 37.80 -18.55 -12.68
N THR A 102 37.37 -19.70 -12.16
CA THR A 102 35.97 -20.13 -12.23
C THR A 102 35.06 -19.17 -11.47
N ALA A 103 35.44 -18.77 -10.25
CA ALA A 103 34.66 -17.82 -9.47
C ALA A 103 34.53 -16.46 -10.18
N VAL A 104 35.65 -15.92 -10.68
CA VAL A 104 35.67 -14.66 -11.43
C VAL A 104 34.80 -14.75 -12.69
N ALA A 105 35.01 -15.79 -13.52
CA ALA A 105 34.24 -15.98 -14.74
C ALA A 105 32.75 -16.16 -14.46
N CYS A 106 32.39 -16.97 -13.44
CA CYS A 106 31.01 -17.17 -13.02
C CYS A 106 30.34 -15.86 -12.62
N PHE A 107 30.95 -15.05 -11.75
CA PHE A 107 30.35 -13.79 -11.31
C PHE A 107 30.26 -12.75 -12.43
N LEU A 108 31.25 -12.69 -13.33
CA LEU A 108 31.19 -11.81 -14.51
C LEU A 108 30.06 -12.22 -15.46
N LEU A 109 29.95 -13.50 -15.80
CA LEU A 109 28.87 -14.01 -16.66
C LEU A 109 27.50 -13.83 -16.00
N PHE A 110 27.41 -14.10 -14.70
CA PHE A 110 26.19 -13.92 -13.93
C PHE A 110 25.74 -12.45 -13.88
N PHE A 111 26.69 -11.52 -13.67
CA PHE A 111 26.42 -10.09 -13.78
C PHE A 111 25.95 -9.71 -15.18
N GLY A 112 26.57 -10.27 -16.22
CA GLY A 112 26.13 -10.13 -17.62
C GLY A 112 24.67 -10.54 -17.84
N LEU A 113 24.21 -11.62 -17.19
CA LEU A 113 22.81 -12.10 -17.27
C LEU A 113 21.81 -11.22 -16.50
N GLN A 114 22.26 -10.45 -15.50
CA GLN A 114 21.38 -9.52 -14.77
C GLN A 114 20.88 -8.38 -15.68
N ILE A 115 21.70 -7.94 -16.64
CA ILE A 115 21.36 -6.86 -17.57
C ILE A 115 20.15 -7.22 -18.45
N PRO A 116 20.15 -8.31 -19.25
CA PRO A 116 19.00 -8.68 -20.05
C PRO A 116 17.79 -9.02 -19.18
N GLN A 117 17.96 -9.61 -18.00
CA GLN A 117 16.85 -9.86 -17.08
C GLN A 117 16.17 -8.55 -16.63
N GLY A 118 16.97 -7.55 -16.23
CA GLY A 118 16.48 -6.23 -15.84
C GLY A 118 15.82 -5.49 -17.00
N ALA A 119 16.42 -5.56 -18.19
CA ALA A 119 15.88 -4.97 -19.41
C ALA A 119 14.54 -5.61 -19.80
N LEU A 120 14.47 -6.95 -19.86
CA LEU A 120 13.25 -7.70 -20.17
C LEU A 120 12.13 -7.37 -19.20
N THR A 121 12.39 -7.43 -17.88
CA THR A 121 11.34 -7.13 -16.88
C THR A 121 10.85 -5.68 -16.96
N THR A 122 11.73 -4.73 -17.24
CA THR A 122 11.36 -3.32 -17.43
C THR A 122 10.55 -3.12 -18.71
N LEU A 123 11.00 -3.67 -19.83
CA LEU A 123 10.29 -3.61 -21.11
C LEU A 123 8.91 -4.26 -21.02
N ILE A 124 8.79 -5.42 -20.39
CA ILE A 124 7.50 -6.08 -20.15
C ILE A 124 6.57 -5.18 -19.34
N LYS A 125 7.05 -4.56 -18.25
CA LYS A 125 6.24 -3.65 -17.44
C LYS A 125 5.78 -2.42 -18.23
N LEU A 126 6.69 -1.78 -18.98
CA LEU A 126 6.38 -0.61 -19.79
C LEU A 126 5.37 -0.94 -20.89
N ARG A 127 5.59 -2.03 -21.64
CA ARG A 127 4.72 -2.46 -22.74
C ARG A 127 3.36 -2.94 -22.28
N ARG A 128 3.23 -3.43 -21.04
CA ARG A 128 1.95 -3.91 -20.48
C ARG A 128 1.18 -2.87 -19.68
N THR A 129 1.74 -1.67 -19.48
CA THR A 129 1.03 -0.61 -18.78
C THR A 129 -0.06 -0.05 -19.70
N MET A 130 -1.28 -0.54 -19.53
CA MET A 130 -2.47 -0.12 -20.29
C MET A 130 -2.81 1.35 -20.01
N PRO A 131 -3.31 2.15 -20.96
CA PRO A 131 -3.66 3.56 -20.73
C PRO A 131 -4.80 3.74 -19.72
N VAL A 132 -5.61 2.70 -19.52
CA VAL A 132 -6.73 2.65 -18.58
C VAL A 132 -6.68 1.37 -17.75
N ILE A 133 -7.38 1.35 -16.61
CA ILE A 133 -7.72 0.13 -15.85
C ILE A 133 -9.23 0.13 -15.68
N THR A 134 -9.87 -1.02 -15.88
CA THR A 134 -11.32 -1.12 -15.75
C THR A 134 -11.75 -2.17 -14.74
N ARG A 135 -12.96 -2.01 -14.18
CA ARG A 135 -13.73 -3.05 -13.47
C ARG A 135 -15.17 -2.98 -13.98
N ASN A 136 -15.81 -4.13 -14.20
CA ASN A 136 -17.19 -4.21 -14.71
C ASN A 136 -17.39 -3.46 -16.05
N VAL A 137 -16.35 -3.40 -16.88
CA VAL A 137 -16.39 -2.83 -18.24
C VAL A 137 -15.85 -3.89 -19.17
N ASP A 138 -16.67 -4.31 -20.13
CA ASP A 138 -16.25 -5.27 -21.13
C ASP A 138 -15.44 -4.57 -22.23
N LEU A 139 -14.14 -4.91 -22.31
CA LEU A 139 -13.24 -4.48 -23.37
C LEU A 139 -12.76 -5.65 -24.25
N ASN A 140 -13.53 -6.76 -24.32
CA ASN A 140 -13.18 -7.99 -25.04
C ASN A 140 -12.89 -7.76 -26.53
N ALA A 141 -13.48 -6.72 -27.13
CA ALA A 141 -13.15 -6.28 -28.50
C ALA A 141 -11.64 -6.01 -28.69
N VAL A 142 -10.94 -5.68 -27.60
CA VAL A 142 -9.49 -5.53 -27.54
C VAL A 142 -8.93 -6.75 -26.83
N ARG A 143 -8.34 -7.68 -27.61
CA ARG A 143 -7.70 -8.89 -27.05
C ARG A 143 -6.53 -8.50 -26.14
N ILE A 144 -6.74 -8.49 -24.83
CA ILE A 144 -5.72 -8.23 -23.81
C ILE A 144 -5.08 -9.57 -23.41
N PRO A 145 -3.79 -9.82 -23.71
CA PRO A 145 -3.15 -11.08 -23.35
C PRO A 145 -2.86 -11.19 -21.85
N ASP A 146 -2.83 -12.42 -21.34
CA ASP A 146 -2.47 -12.70 -19.94
C ASP A 146 -1.12 -12.12 -19.53
N ALA A 147 -1.05 -11.69 -18.26
CA ALA A 147 0.19 -11.21 -17.68
C ALA A 147 1.17 -12.36 -17.39
N PRO A 148 2.49 -12.10 -17.41
CA PRO A 148 3.43 -13.07 -16.87
C PRO A 148 3.08 -13.40 -15.42
N PRO A 149 3.30 -14.65 -14.98
CA PRO A 149 3.09 -15.05 -13.59
C PRO A 149 3.70 -14.04 -12.62
N SER A 150 2.97 -13.71 -11.56
CA SER A 150 3.43 -12.77 -10.53
C SER A 150 4.76 -13.24 -9.93
N ALA A 151 4.97 -14.56 -9.86
CA ALA A 151 6.21 -15.20 -9.44
C ALA A 151 7.43 -14.87 -10.31
N LEU A 152 7.26 -14.36 -11.55
CA LEU A 152 8.37 -13.86 -12.38
C LEU A 152 8.60 -12.35 -12.15
N LEU A 153 7.55 -11.54 -12.13
CA LEU A 153 7.70 -10.07 -12.09
C LEU A 153 7.84 -9.47 -10.68
N ARG A 154 7.26 -10.09 -9.66
CA ARG A 154 7.31 -9.59 -8.28
C ARG A 154 8.72 -9.76 -7.74
N ARG A 155 9.33 -8.67 -7.23
CA ARG A 155 10.69 -8.65 -6.68
C ARG A 155 11.72 -9.28 -7.65
N SER A 156 11.58 -8.98 -8.94
CA SER A 156 12.32 -9.65 -10.00
C SER A 156 13.84 -9.50 -9.86
N GLY A 157 14.32 -8.30 -9.51
CA GLY A 157 15.74 -8.02 -9.30
C GLY A 157 16.32 -8.70 -8.06
N GLU A 158 15.58 -8.72 -6.94
CA GLU A 158 15.98 -9.43 -5.72
C GLU A 158 16.18 -10.92 -6.00
N LYS A 159 15.20 -11.57 -6.63
CA LYS A 159 15.31 -13.01 -6.97
C LYS A 159 16.48 -13.28 -7.89
N MET A 160 16.66 -12.45 -8.94
CA MET A 160 17.76 -12.61 -9.88
C MET A 160 19.11 -12.60 -9.17
N LEU A 161 19.30 -11.66 -8.23
CA LEU A 161 20.54 -11.55 -7.48
C LEU A 161 20.78 -12.74 -6.56
N HIS A 162 19.76 -13.26 -5.87
CA HIS A 162 19.88 -14.43 -5.00
C HIS A 162 20.13 -15.75 -5.74
N LEU A 163 20.12 -15.77 -7.07
CA LEU A 163 20.55 -16.95 -7.84
C LEU A 163 22.07 -17.16 -7.79
N ASP A 164 22.84 -16.27 -7.14
CA ASP A 164 24.28 -16.44 -6.90
C ASP A 164 24.63 -17.32 -5.69
N ILE A 165 23.64 -17.65 -4.85
CA ILE A 165 23.84 -18.46 -3.63
C ILE A 165 24.48 -19.83 -3.94
N PRO A 166 24.04 -20.60 -4.97
CA PRO A 166 24.69 -21.85 -5.32
C PRO A 166 26.17 -21.70 -5.66
N ALA A 167 26.55 -20.68 -6.45
CA ALA A 167 27.95 -20.38 -6.75
C ALA A 167 28.73 -20.03 -5.48
N MET A 168 28.20 -19.13 -4.65
CA MET A 168 28.81 -18.73 -3.38
C MET A 168 29.06 -19.93 -2.45
N ALA A 169 28.05 -20.78 -2.27
CA ALA A 169 28.14 -21.98 -1.43
C ALA A 169 29.14 -23.00 -2.02
N GLY A 170 29.07 -23.27 -3.32
CA GLY A 170 29.96 -24.19 -3.99
C GLY A 170 31.43 -23.77 -3.91
N ILE A 171 31.72 -22.48 -4.09
CA ILE A 171 33.08 -21.93 -3.98
C ILE A 171 33.59 -22.05 -2.54
N LEU A 172 32.77 -21.76 -1.53
CA LEU A 172 33.16 -21.90 -0.12
C LEU A 172 33.41 -23.36 0.27
N ILE A 173 32.59 -24.30 -0.22
CA ILE A 173 32.80 -25.73 -0.01
C ILE A 173 34.12 -26.17 -0.64
N ALA A 174 34.40 -25.77 -1.89
CA ALA A 174 35.65 -26.09 -2.57
C ALA A 174 36.87 -25.48 -1.84
N ALA A 175 36.76 -24.24 -1.36
CA ALA A 175 37.81 -23.60 -0.58
C ALA A 175 38.10 -24.30 0.76
N GLY A 176 37.08 -24.89 1.39
CA GLY A 176 37.24 -25.63 2.65
C GLY A 176 37.66 -27.09 2.50
N THR A 177 37.33 -27.74 1.38
CA THR A 177 37.57 -29.18 1.14
C THR A 177 38.75 -29.45 0.21
N GLY A 178 39.17 -28.47 -0.59
CA GLY A 178 40.13 -28.64 -1.68
C GLY A 178 39.55 -29.25 -2.96
N GLU A 179 38.27 -29.65 -2.96
CA GLU A 179 37.63 -30.28 -4.11
C GLU A 179 36.80 -29.29 -4.94
N ASN A 180 37.19 -29.09 -6.20
CA ASN A 180 36.54 -28.10 -7.07
C ASN A 180 35.15 -28.52 -7.60
N ALA A 181 34.73 -29.78 -7.41
CA ALA A 181 33.46 -30.29 -7.93
C ALA A 181 32.25 -29.48 -7.45
N ALA A 182 32.23 -29.11 -6.16
CA ALA A 182 31.16 -28.30 -5.57
C ALA A 182 31.11 -26.88 -6.18
N ALA A 183 32.27 -26.27 -6.46
CA ALA A 183 32.35 -24.96 -7.08
C ALA A 183 31.84 -24.98 -8.52
N TYR A 184 32.22 -25.99 -9.32
CA TYR A 184 31.73 -26.13 -10.69
C TYR A 184 30.22 -26.36 -10.73
N ALA A 185 29.71 -27.26 -9.88
CA ALA A 185 28.29 -27.52 -9.77
C ALA A 185 27.50 -26.27 -9.35
N GLY A 186 27.99 -25.54 -8.33
CA GLY A 186 27.39 -24.30 -7.86
C GLY A 186 27.37 -23.20 -8.92
N ALA A 187 28.50 -22.97 -9.60
CA ALA A 187 28.63 -22.01 -10.68
C ALA A 187 27.70 -22.33 -11.86
N ALA A 188 27.72 -23.59 -12.32
CA ALA A 188 26.84 -24.05 -13.39
C ALA A 188 25.37 -23.89 -13.03
N LEU A 189 24.98 -24.23 -11.80
CA LEU A 189 23.60 -24.08 -11.34
C LEU A 189 23.17 -22.61 -11.29
N SER A 190 24.00 -21.71 -10.75
CA SER A 190 23.71 -20.27 -10.72
C SER A 190 23.52 -19.68 -12.12
N LEU A 191 24.41 -20.01 -13.05
CA LEU A 191 24.33 -19.55 -14.44
C LEU A 191 23.11 -20.14 -15.17
N LEU A 192 22.84 -21.43 -14.98
CA LEU A 192 21.68 -22.11 -15.57
C LEU A 192 20.37 -21.49 -15.07
N LEU A 193 20.21 -21.27 -13.76
CA LEU A 193 19.02 -20.65 -13.20
C LEU A 193 18.81 -19.23 -13.71
N ALA A 194 19.88 -18.43 -13.80
CA ALA A 194 19.85 -17.09 -14.35
C ALA A 194 19.42 -17.10 -15.83
N LEU A 195 19.99 -17.99 -16.64
CA LEU A 195 19.65 -18.16 -18.04
C LEU A 195 18.19 -18.61 -18.22
N LEU A 196 17.73 -19.60 -17.45
CA LEU A 196 16.36 -20.09 -17.47
C LEU A 196 15.37 -18.98 -17.09
N TYR A 197 15.72 -18.11 -16.14
CA TYR A 197 14.88 -16.99 -15.75
C TYR A 197 14.76 -15.94 -16.87
N VAL A 198 15.86 -15.62 -17.56
CA VAL A 198 15.85 -14.76 -18.76
C VAL A 198 15.01 -15.41 -19.86
N ALA A 199 15.21 -16.70 -20.13
CA ALA A 199 14.48 -17.45 -21.13
C ALA A 199 12.98 -17.52 -20.83
N ALA A 200 12.59 -17.65 -19.56
CA ALA A 200 11.19 -17.65 -19.13
C ALA A 200 10.48 -16.31 -19.36
N LEU A 201 11.22 -15.19 -19.40
CA LEU A 201 10.68 -13.86 -19.67
C LEU A 201 10.54 -13.55 -21.16
N ALA A 202 11.40 -14.12 -22.02
CA ALA A 202 11.45 -13.82 -23.45
C ALA A 202 10.11 -14.02 -24.21
N PRO A 203 9.29 -15.06 -23.93
CA PRO A 203 8.00 -15.25 -24.60
C PRO A 203 7.02 -14.09 -24.44
N TYR A 204 7.13 -13.31 -23.36
CA TYR A 204 6.23 -12.20 -23.05
C TYR A 204 6.56 -10.91 -23.81
N LEU A 205 7.65 -10.89 -24.57
CA LEU A 205 7.93 -9.84 -25.55
C LEU A 205 7.50 -10.20 -26.97
N ARG A 206 7.00 -11.43 -27.20
CA ARG A 206 6.46 -11.82 -28.51
C ARG A 206 5.23 -10.97 -28.83
N ARG A 207 5.09 -10.57 -30.09
CA ARG A 207 3.99 -9.71 -30.57
C ARG A 207 2.60 -10.20 -30.18
N SER A 208 2.38 -11.52 -30.12
CA SER A 208 1.11 -12.13 -29.72
C SER A 208 0.78 -11.99 -28.22
N ARG A 209 1.76 -11.66 -27.37
CA ARG A 209 1.60 -11.46 -25.93
C ARG A 209 1.77 -9.99 -25.48
N LEU A 210 2.05 -9.10 -26.42
CA LEU A 210 2.14 -7.66 -26.13
C LEU A 210 0.75 -7.10 -25.86
N ALA A 211 0.67 -6.17 -24.91
CA ALA A 211 -0.57 -5.47 -24.68
C ALA A 211 -0.94 -4.63 -25.93
N PRO A 212 -2.24 -4.44 -26.19
CA PRO A 212 -2.72 -3.63 -27.29
C PRO A 212 -2.19 -2.20 -27.24
N ARG A 213 -2.06 -1.56 -28.41
CA ARG A 213 -1.59 -0.17 -28.49
C ARG A 213 -2.54 0.75 -27.71
N PRO A 214 -2.03 1.79 -27.02
CA PRO A 214 -2.88 2.69 -26.23
C PRO A 214 -4.09 3.24 -27.01
N ALA A 215 -3.90 3.64 -28.27
CA ALA A 215 -4.98 4.15 -29.13
C ALA A 215 -6.12 3.12 -29.35
N ALA A 216 -5.80 1.83 -29.48
CA ALA A 216 -6.81 0.80 -29.67
C ALA A 216 -7.63 0.59 -28.38
N VAL A 217 -6.96 0.63 -27.22
CA VAL A 217 -7.62 0.52 -25.91
C VAL A 217 -8.52 1.73 -25.67
N LEU A 218 -8.02 2.94 -25.93
CA LEU A 218 -8.82 4.18 -25.77
C LEU A 218 -10.03 4.19 -26.70
N LYS A 219 -9.85 3.80 -27.97
CA LYS A 219 -10.98 3.67 -28.91
C LYS A 219 -12.04 2.67 -28.41
N ALA A 220 -11.63 1.56 -27.80
CA ALA A 220 -12.57 0.60 -27.24
C ALA A 220 -13.31 1.15 -26.01
N VAL A 221 -12.63 1.93 -25.17
CA VAL A 221 -13.28 2.68 -24.09
C VAL A 221 -14.28 3.69 -24.64
N ASP A 222 -13.92 4.45 -25.68
CA ASP A 222 -14.82 5.42 -26.31
C ASP A 222 -16.04 4.72 -26.92
N THR A 223 -15.84 3.56 -27.56
CA THR A 223 -16.93 2.73 -28.10
C THR A 223 -17.86 2.27 -26.97
N TRP A 224 -17.29 1.74 -25.88
CA TRP A 224 -18.05 1.31 -24.72
C TRP A 224 -18.81 2.47 -24.05
N LEU A 225 -18.20 3.66 -23.95
CA LEU A 225 -18.88 4.88 -23.46
C LEU A 225 -20.02 5.31 -24.40
N GLY A 226 -19.81 5.17 -25.72
CA GLY A 226 -20.82 5.41 -26.74
C GLY A 226 -22.04 4.48 -26.64
N GLU A 227 -21.84 3.23 -26.20
CA GLU A 227 -22.91 2.26 -25.98
C GLU A 227 -23.56 2.42 -24.59
N TYR A 228 -22.73 2.56 -23.55
CA TYR A 228 -23.19 2.68 -22.17
C TYR A 228 -23.85 4.02 -21.88
N GLN A 229 -23.37 5.13 -22.47
CA GLN A 229 -23.94 6.48 -22.37
C GLN A 229 -24.23 6.87 -20.90
N PRO A 230 -23.19 7.00 -20.06
CA PRO A 230 -23.34 7.26 -18.64
C PRO A 230 -24.08 8.57 -18.38
N THR A 231 -24.94 8.61 -17.35
CA THR A 231 -25.71 9.81 -16.99
C THR A 231 -25.24 10.43 -15.69
N VAL A 232 -24.66 9.64 -14.79
CA VAL A 232 -24.09 10.10 -13.51
C VAL A 232 -22.69 9.56 -13.33
N VAL A 233 -21.75 10.44 -13.00
CA VAL A 233 -20.35 10.07 -12.75
C VAL A 233 -20.01 10.31 -11.29
N LEU A 234 -19.35 9.35 -10.63
CA LEU A 234 -18.57 9.59 -9.42
C LEU A 234 -17.10 9.75 -9.82
N TYR A 235 -16.55 10.96 -9.69
CA TYR A 235 -15.13 11.22 -10.00
C TYR A 235 -14.30 11.17 -8.73
N PHE A 236 -13.36 10.22 -8.64
CA PHE A 236 -12.55 10.03 -7.44
C PHE A 236 -11.04 9.96 -7.72
N SER A 237 -10.29 10.75 -6.97
CA SER A 237 -8.83 10.78 -6.98
C SER A 237 -8.34 11.17 -5.58
N GLY A 238 -7.17 10.66 -5.17
CA GLY A 238 -6.64 10.89 -3.82
C GLY A 238 -5.38 10.08 -3.55
N SER A 239 -4.89 10.04 -2.31
CA SER A 239 -3.81 9.13 -1.95
C SER A 239 -4.35 7.69 -1.80
N ASN A 240 -3.47 6.68 -1.72
CA ASN A 240 -3.90 5.29 -1.56
C ASN A 240 -4.74 5.10 -0.29
N GLU A 241 -4.48 5.87 0.75
CA GLU A 241 -5.16 5.77 2.03
C GLU A 241 -6.54 6.45 2.04
N SER A 242 -6.88 7.20 0.99
CA SER A 242 -8.17 7.87 0.83
C SER A 242 -9.27 6.98 0.25
N ALA A 243 -9.00 5.70 -0.04
CA ALA A 243 -9.95 4.79 -0.70
C ALA A 243 -11.35 4.75 -0.04
N TYR A 244 -11.41 4.92 1.28
CA TYR A 244 -12.66 4.97 2.03
C TYR A 244 -13.63 6.06 1.55
N GLN A 245 -13.11 7.19 1.05
CA GLN A 245 -13.91 8.32 0.59
C GLN A 245 -14.76 7.94 -0.62
N GLY A 246 -14.18 7.21 -1.58
CA GLY A 246 -14.92 6.66 -2.72
C GLY A 246 -15.79 5.46 -2.32
N ASN A 247 -15.28 4.57 -1.47
CA ASN A 247 -16.00 3.36 -1.05
C ASN A 247 -17.34 3.67 -0.36
N MET A 248 -17.43 4.78 0.36
CA MET A 248 -18.64 5.20 1.06
C MET A 248 -19.81 5.51 0.10
N TRP A 249 -19.55 5.71 -1.19
CA TRP A 249 -20.55 6.07 -2.19
C TRP A 249 -20.88 4.95 -3.18
N LEU A 250 -20.19 3.80 -3.11
CA LEU A 250 -20.37 2.73 -4.11
C LEU A 250 -21.77 2.13 -4.10
N GLU A 251 -22.35 1.92 -2.91
CA GLU A 251 -23.71 1.39 -2.77
C GLU A 251 -24.75 2.40 -3.26
N THR A 252 -24.61 3.68 -2.90
CA THR A 252 -25.47 4.75 -3.41
C THR A 252 -25.39 4.85 -4.94
N MET A 253 -24.19 4.77 -5.51
CA MET A 253 -24.00 4.76 -6.97
C MET A 253 -24.61 3.53 -7.63
N ALA A 254 -24.68 2.38 -6.95
CA ALA A 254 -25.30 1.18 -7.51
C ALA A 254 -26.83 1.23 -7.52
N ARG A 255 -27.43 2.06 -6.66
CA ARG A 255 -28.89 2.25 -6.54
C ARG A 255 -29.44 3.45 -7.31
N ILE A 256 -28.57 4.33 -7.79
CA ILE A 256 -29.03 5.54 -8.48
C ILE A 256 -29.74 5.19 -9.78
N GLU A 257 -30.82 5.90 -10.07
CA GLU A 257 -31.49 5.79 -11.36
C GLU A 257 -30.59 6.26 -12.50
N GLY A 258 -30.71 5.62 -13.66
CA GLY A 258 -29.90 5.91 -14.84
C GLY A 258 -28.68 4.99 -14.97
N ARG A 259 -27.57 5.53 -15.49
CA ARG A 259 -26.38 4.76 -15.86
C ARG A 259 -25.16 5.30 -15.13
N PRO A 260 -24.87 4.81 -13.91
CA PRO A 260 -23.77 5.29 -13.09
C PRO A 260 -22.42 4.85 -13.66
N LEU A 261 -21.39 5.70 -13.53
CA LEU A 261 -20.01 5.38 -13.88
C LEU A 261 -19.07 5.93 -12.82
N ILE A 262 -18.07 5.16 -12.41
CA ILE A 262 -17.00 5.63 -11.53
C ILE A 262 -15.77 5.93 -12.37
N ILE A 263 -15.31 7.18 -12.36
CA ILE A 263 -14.07 7.57 -13.02
C ILE A 263 -13.00 7.84 -11.96
N MET A 264 -11.84 7.18 -12.12
CA MET A 264 -10.70 7.33 -11.21
C MET A 264 -9.44 7.81 -11.91
N ARG A 265 -8.49 8.35 -11.14
CA ARG A 265 -7.17 8.75 -11.66
C ARG A 265 -6.01 7.89 -11.19
N GLU A 266 -6.12 7.27 -10.02
CA GLU A 266 -5.01 6.54 -9.41
C GLU A 266 -5.15 5.04 -9.58
N ARG A 267 -4.20 4.43 -10.29
CA ARG A 267 -4.15 2.98 -10.49
C ARG A 267 -4.11 2.21 -9.17
N GLY A 268 -3.42 2.76 -8.16
CA GLY A 268 -3.26 2.14 -6.85
C GLY A 268 -4.54 2.08 -6.02
N LEU A 269 -5.56 2.89 -6.36
CA LEU A 269 -6.84 2.92 -5.66
C LEU A 269 -7.84 1.88 -6.21
N VAL A 270 -7.73 1.49 -7.49
CA VAL A 270 -8.68 0.57 -8.13
C VAL A 270 -8.81 -0.78 -7.40
N PRO A 271 -7.71 -1.44 -6.96
CA PRO A 271 -7.80 -2.69 -6.19
C PRO A 271 -8.31 -2.50 -4.76
N GLN A 272 -8.38 -1.26 -4.26
CA GLN A 272 -8.86 -0.94 -2.91
C GLN A 272 -10.34 -0.57 -2.88
N LEU A 273 -10.96 -0.43 -4.05
CA LEU A 273 -12.39 -0.25 -4.13
C LEU A 273 -13.10 -1.51 -3.62
N ALA A 274 -14.11 -1.32 -2.77
CA ALA A 274 -14.98 -2.40 -2.33
C ALA A 274 -15.71 -3.06 -3.52
N GLU A 275 -16.46 -4.11 -3.22
CA GLU A 275 -17.29 -4.75 -4.23
C GLU A 275 -18.37 -3.77 -4.72
N THR A 276 -18.60 -3.75 -6.04
CA THR A 276 -19.59 -2.89 -6.68
C THR A 276 -19.95 -3.48 -8.03
N SER A 277 -21.21 -3.34 -8.44
CA SER A 277 -21.71 -3.63 -9.78
C SER A 277 -21.49 -2.47 -10.75
N VAL A 278 -21.19 -1.27 -10.25
CA VAL A 278 -21.03 -0.07 -11.07
C VAL A 278 -19.76 -0.20 -11.94
N PRO A 279 -19.83 0.17 -13.23
CA PRO A 279 -18.65 0.26 -14.08
C PRO A 279 -17.61 1.23 -13.52
N VAL A 280 -16.34 0.82 -13.51
CA VAL A 280 -15.21 1.64 -13.07
C VAL A 280 -14.21 1.77 -14.21
N ILE A 281 -13.83 3.01 -14.51
CA ILE A 281 -12.73 3.32 -15.44
C ILE A 281 -11.72 4.21 -14.72
N CYS A 282 -10.49 3.71 -14.58
CA CYS A 282 -9.35 4.50 -14.12
C CYS A 282 -8.54 5.00 -15.32
N VAL A 283 -8.43 6.32 -15.45
CA VAL A 283 -7.73 7.02 -16.53
C VAL A 283 -6.61 7.89 -15.94
N PRO A 284 -5.37 7.37 -15.82
CA PRO A 284 -4.31 8.10 -15.11
C PRO A 284 -3.85 9.37 -15.81
N ALA A 285 -3.71 9.33 -17.14
CA ALA A 285 -3.28 10.47 -17.93
C ALA A 285 -4.42 11.50 -18.06
N GLY A 286 -4.14 12.75 -17.70
CA GLY A 286 -5.13 13.83 -17.79
C GLY A 286 -5.57 14.09 -19.22
N THR A 287 -4.67 13.99 -20.19
CA THR A 287 -4.95 14.14 -21.62
C THR A 287 -5.94 13.09 -22.13
N HIS A 288 -5.81 11.83 -21.73
CA HIS A 288 -6.76 10.78 -22.10
C HIS A 288 -8.13 11.05 -21.50
N LEU A 289 -8.19 11.44 -20.23
CA LEU A 289 -9.44 11.75 -19.56
C LEU A 289 -10.18 12.91 -20.22
N MET A 290 -9.46 13.98 -20.56
CA MET A 290 -10.02 15.17 -21.21
C MET A 290 -10.54 14.91 -22.63
N ASN A 291 -10.16 13.78 -23.24
CA ASN A 291 -10.59 13.38 -24.57
C ASN A 291 -11.73 12.34 -24.54
N LEU A 292 -12.17 11.87 -23.37
CA LEU A 292 -13.33 10.99 -23.28
C LEU A 292 -14.60 11.75 -23.68
N ASP A 293 -15.47 11.06 -24.42
CA ASP A 293 -16.82 11.56 -24.64
C ASP A 293 -17.67 11.31 -23.39
N LEU A 294 -18.01 12.40 -22.69
CA LEU A 294 -18.88 12.42 -21.51
C LEU A 294 -20.14 13.26 -21.77
N SER A 295 -20.51 13.46 -23.04
CA SER A 295 -21.62 14.34 -23.44
C SER A 295 -22.98 13.94 -22.87
N THR A 296 -23.18 12.66 -22.52
CA THR A 296 -24.41 12.18 -21.88
C THR A 296 -24.46 12.35 -20.37
N VAL A 297 -23.32 12.63 -19.75
CA VAL A 297 -23.24 12.81 -18.30
C VAL A 297 -23.94 14.10 -17.94
N ARG A 298 -24.91 14.01 -17.03
CA ARG A 298 -25.69 15.16 -16.54
C ARG A 298 -25.17 15.66 -15.22
N VAL A 299 -24.64 14.78 -14.38
CA VAL A 299 -24.13 15.10 -13.05
C VAL A 299 -22.81 14.38 -12.80
N CYS A 300 -21.81 15.11 -12.30
CA CYS A 300 -20.57 14.56 -11.78
C CYS A 300 -20.44 14.87 -10.28
N LEU A 301 -20.31 13.82 -9.49
CA LEU A 301 -20.22 13.84 -8.05
C LEU A 301 -18.76 13.75 -7.59
N TYR A 302 -18.39 14.60 -6.62
CA TYR A 302 -17.03 14.70 -6.09
C TYR A 302 -17.01 14.41 -4.58
N PRO A 303 -16.42 13.27 -4.14
CA PRO A 303 -16.35 12.94 -2.73
C PRO A 303 -15.17 13.63 -2.01
N ALA A 304 -14.27 14.28 -2.75
CA ALA A 304 -13.10 14.95 -2.19
C ALA A 304 -12.62 16.10 -3.07
N ASN A 305 -12.06 17.12 -2.42
CA ASN A 305 -11.41 18.26 -3.07
C ASN A 305 -9.95 17.94 -3.34
N VAL A 306 -9.63 17.66 -4.62
CA VAL A 306 -8.26 17.40 -5.07
C VAL A 306 -7.98 18.15 -6.37
N GLY A 307 -6.73 18.57 -6.56
CA GLY A 307 -6.35 19.37 -7.74
C GLY A 307 -6.66 18.69 -9.08
N LYS A 308 -6.72 17.35 -9.12
CA LYS A 308 -7.07 16.60 -10.34
C LYS A 308 -8.53 16.75 -10.75
N ASN A 309 -9.43 17.30 -9.92
CA ASN A 309 -10.84 17.54 -10.29
C ASN A 309 -10.97 18.50 -11.48
N ILE A 310 -9.98 19.39 -11.67
CA ILE A 310 -9.93 20.34 -12.79
C ILE A 310 -10.10 19.69 -14.18
N HIS A 311 -9.73 18.42 -14.33
CA HIS A 311 -9.83 17.73 -15.62
C HIS A 311 -11.26 17.39 -16.03
N ILE A 312 -12.19 17.26 -15.07
CA ILE A 312 -13.63 17.06 -15.35
C ILE A 312 -14.40 18.38 -15.19
N LEU A 313 -14.02 19.25 -14.24
CA LEU A 313 -14.66 20.57 -14.02
C LEU A 313 -14.68 21.48 -15.27
N ARG A 314 -13.87 21.17 -16.27
CA ARG A 314 -13.85 21.88 -17.56
C ARG A 314 -15.02 21.54 -18.49
N VAL A 315 -15.87 20.56 -18.17
CA VAL A 315 -16.94 20.09 -19.06
C VAL A 315 -18.24 20.81 -18.71
N PRO A 316 -18.64 21.86 -19.45
CA PRO A 316 -19.72 22.76 -19.03
C PRO A 316 -21.13 22.18 -19.22
N THR A 317 -21.24 20.99 -19.81
CA THR A 317 -22.54 20.36 -20.15
C THR A 317 -23.10 19.49 -19.03
N MET A 318 -22.37 19.34 -17.92
CA MET A 318 -22.81 18.57 -16.76
C MET A 318 -22.77 19.43 -15.50
N LYS A 319 -23.66 19.13 -14.55
CA LYS A 319 -23.63 19.73 -13.23
C LYS A 319 -22.51 19.09 -12.40
N HIS A 320 -21.68 19.90 -11.77
CA HIS A 320 -20.61 19.49 -10.89
C HIS A 320 -21.03 19.66 -9.43
N VAL A 321 -21.03 18.57 -8.68
CA VAL A 321 -21.61 18.55 -7.32
C VAL A 321 -20.60 18.01 -6.32
N PHE A 322 -20.27 18.81 -5.31
CA PHE A 322 -19.50 18.32 -4.17
C PHE A 322 -20.41 17.59 -3.19
N ILE A 323 -20.09 16.32 -2.92
CA ILE A 323 -20.83 15.48 -1.96
C ILE A 323 -19.99 15.10 -0.74
N GLY A 324 -18.68 15.36 -0.79
CA GLY A 324 -17.76 15.05 0.29
C GLY A 324 -17.74 13.57 0.70
N HIS A 325 -17.29 13.31 1.91
CA HIS A 325 -17.22 11.96 2.51
C HIS A 325 -17.63 11.98 3.98
N GLY A 326 -18.58 12.88 4.30
CA GLY A 326 -19.07 13.16 5.64
C GLY A 326 -18.85 14.63 6.03
N ASP A 327 -19.85 15.20 6.69
CA ASP A 327 -19.77 16.54 7.27
C ASP A 327 -18.96 16.49 8.57
N SER A 328 -18.15 17.51 8.82
CA SER A 328 -17.33 17.64 10.02
C SER A 328 -17.12 19.11 10.34
N ASP A 329 -16.86 19.44 11.61
CA ASP A 329 -16.54 20.81 12.04
C ASP A 329 -15.09 21.23 11.71
N LYS A 330 -14.41 20.49 10.83
CA LYS A 330 -13.05 20.82 10.40
C LYS A 330 -13.12 21.89 9.34
N LEU A 331 -12.18 22.84 9.35
CA LEU A 331 -12.06 23.84 8.27
C LEU A 331 -11.91 23.20 6.88
N ALA A 332 -11.36 21.98 6.81
CA ALA A 332 -11.30 21.21 5.56
C ALA A 332 -12.67 20.89 4.95
N SER A 333 -13.74 20.83 5.76
CA SER A 333 -15.12 20.56 5.30
C SER A 333 -15.78 21.79 4.68
N VAL A 334 -15.35 23.00 5.03
CA VAL A 334 -15.83 24.28 4.45
C VAL A 334 -14.75 24.91 3.57
N ASN A 335 -14.08 24.10 2.75
CA ASN A 335 -12.96 24.59 1.94
C ASN A 335 -13.43 25.58 0.85
N PRO A 336 -12.78 26.76 0.67
CA PRO A 336 -13.08 27.69 -0.42
C PRO A 336 -13.00 27.09 -1.82
N TYR A 337 -12.32 25.96 -1.99
CA TYR A 337 -12.32 25.18 -3.23
C TYR A 337 -13.73 24.76 -3.65
N SER A 338 -14.68 24.66 -2.73
CA SER A 338 -16.07 24.27 -3.03
C SER A 338 -16.79 25.23 -3.98
N LYS A 339 -16.26 26.46 -4.15
CA LYS A 339 -16.77 27.45 -5.12
C LYS A 339 -16.65 27.04 -6.59
N VAL A 340 -15.90 25.98 -6.89
CA VAL A 340 -15.73 25.51 -8.27
C VAL A 340 -16.87 24.60 -8.73
N TYR A 341 -17.72 24.16 -7.82
CA TYR A 341 -18.85 23.28 -8.10
C TYR A 341 -20.13 24.11 -8.28
N ASP A 342 -21.05 23.61 -9.09
CA ASP A 342 -22.36 24.21 -9.26
C ASP A 342 -23.22 24.04 -8.00
N GLU A 343 -23.06 22.92 -7.29
CA GLU A 343 -23.75 22.68 -6.02
C GLU A 343 -22.85 22.00 -4.99
N VAL A 344 -23.15 22.27 -3.71
CA VAL A 344 -22.62 21.56 -2.56
C VAL A 344 -23.74 20.85 -1.84
N TRP A 345 -23.69 19.52 -1.82
CA TRP A 345 -24.69 18.69 -1.17
C TRP A 345 -24.25 18.35 0.24
N THR A 346 -25.08 18.73 1.21
CA THR A 346 -24.82 18.56 2.64
C THR A 346 -25.77 17.56 3.28
N ALA A 347 -25.38 17.02 4.43
CA ALA A 347 -26.21 16.05 5.15
C ALA A 347 -27.48 16.68 5.76
N GLY A 348 -27.59 18.00 5.79
CA GLY A 348 -28.72 18.72 6.35
C GLY A 348 -28.32 20.12 6.81
N ARG A 349 -29.23 20.79 7.51
CA ARG A 349 -29.11 22.19 7.92
C ARG A 349 -27.77 22.57 8.57
N ALA A 350 -27.23 21.71 9.43
CA ALA A 350 -25.94 21.96 10.07
C ALA A 350 -24.78 22.09 9.06
N GLY A 351 -24.82 21.37 7.94
CA GLY A 351 -23.84 21.53 6.85
C GLY A 351 -23.96 22.89 6.18
N ARG A 352 -25.18 23.32 5.85
CA ARG A 352 -25.48 24.66 5.31
C ARG A 352 -24.99 25.77 6.24
N ASP A 353 -25.38 25.72 7.52
CA ASP A 353 -25.03 26.74 8.50
C ASP A 353 -23.51 26.87 8.68
N ARG A 354 -22.74 25.79 8.52
CA ARG A 354 -21.26 25.84 8.55
C ARG A 354 -20.69 26.65 7.39
N TYR A 355 -21.20 26.48 6.17
CA TYR A 355 -20.74 27.27 5.03
C TYR A 355 -21.10 28.75 5.20
N ALA A 356 -22.29 29.05 5.71
CA ALA A 356 -22.72 30.42 6.01
C ALA A 356 -21.82 31.07 7.08
N LEU A 357 -21.52 30.35 8.17
CA LEU A 357 -20.65 30.83 9.25
C LEU A 357 -19.19 31.02 8.80
N ALA A 358 -18.71 30.11 7.95
CA ALA A 358 -17.32 30.14 7.48
C ALA A 358 -17.09 31.23 6.43
N ASP A 359 -18.15 31.74 5.79
CA ASP A 359 -18.12 32.82 4.79
C ASP A 359 -17.03 32.63 3.70
N VAL A 360 -16.91 31.40 3.21
CA VAL A 360 -15.87 31.03 2.23
C VAL A 360 -16.23 31.38 0.79
N GLY A 361 -17.37 32.06 0.60
CA GLY A 361 -17.88 32.54 -0.68
C GLY A 361 -18.62 31.50 -1.52
N VAL A 362 -19.06 30.38 -0.93
CA VAL A 362 -20.06 29.48 -1.53
C VAL A 362 -21.43 30.11 -1.31
N ARG A 363 -22.25 30.20 -2.35
CA ARG A 363 -23.57 30.85 -2.26
C ARG A 363 -24.57 29.91 -1.59
N ASP A 364 -25.48 30.46 -0.78
CA ASP A 364 -26.45 29.65 -0.03
C ASP A 364 -27.45 28.93 -0.95
N GLU A 365 -27.78 29.54 -2.10
CA GLU A 365 -28.62 28.92 -3.13
C GLU A 365 -27.98 27.69 -3.79
N ASP A 366 -26.64 27.61 -3.79
CA ASP A 366 -25.87 26.49 -4.35
C ASP A 366 -25.68 25.36 -3.32
N ILE A 367 -26.15 25.55 -2.07
CA ILE A 367 -26.10 24.53 -1.03
C ILE A 367 -27.44 23.78 -0.98
N VAL A 368 -27.37 22.47 -1.18
CA VAL A 368 -28.55 21.58 -1.18
C VAL A 368 -28.45 20.60 -0.01
N GLU A 369 -29.53 20.48 0.75
CA GLU A 369 -29.62 19.53 1.87
C GLU A 369 -30.22 18.22 1.37
N VAL A 370 -29.41 17.16 1.29
CA VAL A 370 -29.81 15.87 0.68
C VAL A 370 -29.79 14.70 1.66
N GLY A 371 -29.43 14.94 2.92
CA GLY A 371 -29.28 13.87 3.90
C GLY A 371 -28.01 13.03 3.68
N ARG A 372 -28.00 11.83 4.27
CA ARG A 372 -26.94 10.84 4.07
C ARG A 372 -27.53 9.56 3.47
N PRO A 373 -27.49 9.38 2.15
CA PRO A 373 -28.02 8.18 1.50
C PRO A 373 -27.41 6.88 2.06
N GLN A 374 -26.18 6.93 2.57
CA GLN A 374 -25.53 5.76 3.18
C GLN A 374 -26.19 5.29 4.50
N LEU A 375 -27.03 6.13 5.09
CA LEU A 375 -27.74 5.83 6.34
C LEU A 375 -29.22 5.51 6.10
N GLU A 376 -29.65 5.39 4.84
CA GLU A 376 -31.05 5.12 4.46
C GLU A 376 -31.63 3.90 5.21
N SER A 377 -30.83 2.83 5.36
CA SER A 377 -31.25 1.60 6.06
C SER A 377 -31.24 1.71 7.59
N ILE A 378 -30.82 2.84 8.16
CA ILE A 378 -30.79 3.04 9.60
C ILE A 378 -32.14 3.60 10.04
N GLU A 379 -32.91 2.76 10.70
CA GLU A 379 -34.17 3.15 11.33
C GLU A 379 -33.95 3.53 12.81
N SER A 380 -34.79 4.42 13.33
CA SER A 380 -34.83 4.66 14.77
C SER A 380 -35.31 3.40 15.49
N GLY A 381 -34.51 2.91 16.43
CA GLY A 381 -34.92 1.78 17.27
C GLY A 381 -36.08 2.19 18.18
N ALA A 382 -37.18 1.44 18.13
CA ALA A 382 -38.26 1.53 19.10
C ALA A 382 -38.12 0.41 20.16
N GLY A 383 -38.16 0.77 21.44
CA GLY A 383 -38.17 -0.17 22.57
C GLY A 383 -36.94 -0.11 23.49
N ALA A 384 -36.95 -0.95 24.53
CA ALA A 384 -35.86 -1.06 25.48
C ALA A 384 -34.58 -1.60 24.81
N LEU A 385 -33.42 -1.10 25.26
CA LEU A 385 -32.12 -1.59 24.80
C LEU A 385 -32.05 -3.12 24.98
N ARG A 386 -31.81 -3.85 23.88
CA ARG A 386 -31.68 -5.32 23.92
C ARG A 386 -30.49 -5.79 24.77
N ASN A 387 -29.51 -4.91 24.99
CA ASN A 387 -28.33 -5.20 25.79
C ASN A 387 -28.46 -4.49 27.15
N PRO A 388 -28.45 -5.22 28.28
CA PRO A 388 -28.49 -4.61 29.62
C PRO A 388 -27.23 -3.78 29.93
N ILE A 389 -26.14 -3.97 29.17
CA ILE A 389 -24.87 -3.26 29.36
C ILE A 389 -24.77 -2.11 28.34
N PRO A 390 -24.70 -0.85 28.78
CA PRO A 390 -24.53 0.29 27.88
C PRO A 390 -23.23 0.15 27.08
N THR A 391 -23.30 0.47 25.79
CA THR A 391 -22.14 0.44 24.89
C THR A 391 -21.74 1.86 24.50
N VAL A 392 -20.50 2.24 24.78
CA VAL A 392 -19.92 3.54 24.44
C VAL A 392 -18.94 3.38 23.29
N LEU A 393 -19.22 4.05 22.17
CA LEU A 393 -18.29 4.17 21.04
C LEU A 393 -17.43 5.43 21.21
N TYR A 394 -16.13 5.25 21.48
CA TYR A 394 -15.16 6.33 21.43
C TYR A 394 -14.40 6.29 20.09
N ALA A 395 -14.73 7.22 19.20
CA ALA A 395 -14.17 7.27 17.83
C ALA A 395 -13.44 8.60 17.57
N PRO A 396 -12.25 8.82 18.15
CA PRO A 396 -11.55 10.09 17.97
C PRO A 396 -10.99 10.23 16.55
N THR A 397 -11.07 11.47 16.06
CA THR A 397 -10.37 11.92 14.86
C THR A 397 -8.85 11.96 15.06
N TRP A 398 -8.08 12.11 13.97
CA TRP A 398 -6.63 12.27 13.98
C TRP A 398 -6.21 13.75 14.03
N GLU A 399 -4.93 14.02 14.29
CA GLU A 399 -4.35 15.35 14.53
C GLU A 399 -4.40 16.37 13.37
N GLY A 400 -5.00 16.01 12.22
CA GLY A 400 -5.09 16.87 11.04
C GLY A 400 -3.74 17.12 10.35
N TRP A 401 -3.78 17.81 9.21
CA TRP A 401 -2.57 18.24 8.49
C TRP A 401 -1.96 19.51 9.09
N ASP A 402 -2.77 20.29 9.79
CA ASP A 402 -2.43 21.57 10.40
C ASP A 402 -2.63 21.52 11.92
N ASP A 403 -2.27 22.61 12.60
CA ASP A 403 -2.46 22.78 14.05
C ASP A 403 -3.78 23.48 14.39
N ASN A 404 -4.78 23.41 13.50
CA ASN A 404 -6.07 23.98 13.79
C ASN A 404 -6.72 23.29 15.00
N PRO A 405 -7.43 24.07 15.85
CA PRO A 405 -8.11 23.51 17.02
C PRO A 405 -9.20 22.52 16.60
N GLY A 406 -9.59 21.62 17.52
CA GLY A 406 -10.67 20.65 17.27
C GLY A 406 -10.30 19.44 16.41
N ASN A 407 -9.03 19.31 15.98
CA ASN A 407 -8.62 18.22 15.12
C ASN A 407 -8.72 16.83 15.78
N THR A 408 -8.39 16.68 17.08
CA THR A 408 -8.52 15.42 17.83
C THR A 408 -8.68 15.63 19.33
N SER A 409 -9.55 14.83 19.95
CA SER A 409 -9.68 14.76 21.42
C SER A 409 -8.57 13.95 22.08
N LEU A 410 -7.81 13.13 21.33
CA LEU A 410 -6.86 12.18 21.91
C LEU A 410 -5.83 12.87 22.81
N LEU A 411 -5.24 13.95 22.31
CA LEU A 411 -4.17 14.66 23.00
C LEU A 411 -4.62 15.34 24.29
N LEU A 412 -5.88 15.78 24.35
CA LEU A 412 -6.39 16.59 25.46
C LEU A 412 -7.10 15.73 26.51
N ALA A 413 -7.87 14.73 26.09
CA ALA A 413 -8.79 14.03 26.98
C ALA A 413 -8.85 12.51 26.77
N GLY A 414 -8.23 11.95 25.72
CA GLY A 414 -8.46 10.56 25.32
C GLY A 414 -8.21 9.53 26.42
N GLU A 415 -7.11 9.65 27.16
CA GLU A 415 -6.78 8.73 28.27
C GLU A 415 -7.74 8.89 29.45
N ASN A 416 -8.16 10.11 29.75
CA ASN A 416 -9.07 10.39 30.86
C ASN A 416 -10.49 9.89 30.57
N ILE A 417 -10.97 10.07 29.33
CA ILE A 417 -12.25 9.52 28.86
C ILE A 417 -12.25 8.00 29.03
N VAL A 418 -11.22 7.33 28.53
CA VAL A 418 -11.15 5.87 28.58
C VAL A 418 -11.01 5.37 30.01
N ARG A 419 -10.20 6.03 30.85
CA ARG A 419 -10.06 5.68 32.26
C ARG A 419 -11.40 5.80 33.00
N GLY A 420 -12.10 6.93 32.83
CA GLY A 420 -13.42 7.12 33.46
C GLY A 420 -14.46 6.09 33.03
N LEU A 421 -14.39 5.60 31.79
CA LEU A 421 -15.28 4.52 31.32
C LEU A 421 -14.89 3.13 31.84
N ILE A 422 -13.61 2.88 32.09
CA ILE A 422 -13.12 1.62 32.69
C ILE A 422 -13.48 1.58 34.18
N ASP A 423 -13.31 2.71 34.87
CA ASP A 423 -13.51 2.84 36.32
C ASP A 423 -14.98 3.13 36.70
N ALA A 424 -15.91 3.01 35.75
CA ALA A 424 -17.33 3.25 36.01
C ALA A 424 -17.90 2.20 36.99
N ASP A 425 -18.70 2.64 37.96
CA ASP A 425 -19.33 1.77 38.97
C ASP A 425 -20.24 0.71 38.32
N GLU A 426 -20.93 1.10 37.25
CA GLU A 426 -21.75 0.20 36.44
C GLU A 426 -20.97 -0.32 35.23
N PRO A 427 -21.13 -1.60 34.84
CA PRO A 427 -20.43 -2.16 33.70
C PRO A 427 -20.78 -1.44 32.39
N VAL A 428 -19.76 -1.00 31.66
CA VAL A 428 -19.88 -0.43 30.30
C VAL A 428 -19.13 -1.30 29.30
N ARG A 429 -19.62 -1.39 28.06
CA ARG A 429 -18.87 -1.92 26.92
C ARG A 429 -18.25 -0.77 26.14
N ILE A 430 -16.93 -0.72 26.06
CA ILE A 430 -16.21 0.33 25.33
C ILE A 430 -15.81 -0.19 23.95
N VAL A 431 -16.16 0.54 22.90
CA VAL A 431 -15.67 0.33 21.54
C VAL A 431 -14.76 1.50 21.18
N TYR A 432 -13.46 1.25 21.07
CA TYR A 432 -12.49 2.26 20.69
C TYR A 432 -12.13 2.14 19.21
N LYS A 433 -12.41 3.18 18.42
CA LYS A 433 -12.18 3.20 16.97
C LYS A 433 -11.41 4.46 16.56
N PRO A 434 -10.09 4.50 16.73
CA PRO A 434 -9.28 5.64 16.32
C PRO A 434 -9.20 5.75 14.80
N HIS A 435 -9.00 6.97 14.32
CA HIS A 435 -8.77 7.23 12.90
C HIS A 435 -7.48 6.53 12.38
N PRO A 436 -7.45 5.99 11.14
CA PRO A 436 -6.27 5.31 10.59
C PRO A 436 -5.00 6.17 10.51
N PHE A 437 -5.15 7.49 10.44
CA PHE A 437 -4.03 8.45 10.36
C PHE A 437 -3.50 8.91 11.72
N THR A 438 -4.07 8.44 12.82
CA THR A 438 -3.62 8.83 14.15
C THR A 438 -2.13 8.58 14.31
N GLY A 439 -1.39 9.67 14.58
CA GLY A 439 0.03 9.60 14.82
C GLY A 439 0.93 9.66 13.58
N ILE A 440 0.38 9.90 12.39
CA ILE A 440 1.17 10.14 11.17
C ILE A 440 1.95 11.45 11.27
N ARG A 441 1.31 12.53 11.76
CA ARG A 441 1.92 13.86 11.89
C ARG A 441 2.45 14.09 13.30
N ASN A 442 1.71 13.65 14.32
CA ASN A 442 2.01 13.92 15.72
C ASN A 442 2.31 12.64 16.50
N ALA A 443 3.59 12.41 16.79
CA ALA A 443 4.01 11.22 17.51
C ALA A 443 3.50 11.14 18.96
N ARG A 444 3.04 12.24 19.56
CA ARG A 444 2.35 12.22 20.86
C ARG A 444 0.97 11.58 20.73
N ALA A 445 0.22 11.87 19.66
CA ALA A 445 -1.08 11.25 19.40
C ALA A 445 -0.94 9.74 19.21
N LYS A 446 0.11 9.31 18.51
CA LYS A 446 0.47 7.88 18.39
C LYS A 446 0.71 7.22 19.75
N ALA A 447 1.42 7.91 20.64
CA ALA A 447 1.74 7.39 21.96
C ALA A 447 0.49 7.31 22.85
N VAL A 448 -0.42 8.28 22.76
CA VAL A 448 -1.71 8.26 23.45
C VAL A 448 -2.57 7.09 22.95
N ASP A 449 -2.71 6.91 21.63
CA ASP A 449 -3.45 5.79 21.05
C ASP A 449 -2.94 4.44 21.57
N ALA A 450 -1.61 4.25 21.59
CA ALA A 450 -0.99 3.05 22.11
C ALA A 450 -1.29 2.82 23.60
N ARG A 451 -1.30 3.88 24.42
CA ARG A 451 -1.66 3.78 25.85
C ARG A 451 -3.13 3.43 26.06
N ILE A 452 -4.04 4.04 25.29
CA ILE A 452 -5.48 3.72 25.33
C ILE A 452 -5.71 2.25 24.99
N ARG A 453 -5.09 1.75 23.92
CA ARG A 453 -5.19 0.34 23.55
C ARG A 453 -4.70 -0.58 24.67
N ALA A 454 -3.55 -0.27 25.26
CA ALA A 454 -3.02 -1.05 26.38
C ALA A 454 -3.95 -1.03 27.61
N MET A 455 -4.56 0.12 27.94
CA MET A 455 -5.55 0.23 29.02
C MET A 455 -6.77 -0.66 28.75
N LEU A 456 -7.30 -0.63 27.53
CA LEU A 456 -8.46 -1.44 27.12
C LEU A 456 -8.14 -2.93 27.06
N GLU A 457 -6.96 -3.32 26.55
CA GLU A 457 -6.50 -4.71 26.51
C GLU A 457 -6.33 -5.28 27.92
N LYS A 458 -5.74 -4.49 28.83
CA LYS A 458 -5.61 -4.85 30.24
C LYS A 458 -6.99 -5.04 30.89
N ALA A 459 -7.87 -4.05 30.78
CA ALA A 459 -9.21 -4.12 31.35
C ALA A 459 -10.03 -5.29 30.78
N ALA A 460 -9.89 -5.59 29.48
CA ALA A 460 -10.54 -6.74 28.86
C ALA A 460 -10.00 -8.07 29.40
N ALA A 461 -8.70 -8.19 29.65
CA ALA A 461 -8.08 -9.39 30.23
C ALA A 461 -8.51 -9.60 31.70
N GLU A 462 -8.51 -8.54 32.50
CA GLU A 462 -8.98 -8.57 33.90
C GLU A 462 -10.46 -8.99 33.96
N ARG A 463 -11.31 -8.38 33.12
CA ARG A 463 -12.72 -8.73 33.02
C ARG A 463 -12.94 -10.18 32.57
N ALA A 464 -12.13 -10.69 31.65
CA ALA A 464 -12.24 -12.08 31.20
C ALA A 464 -11.89 -13.11 32.29
N ALA A 465 -11.04 -12.74 33.25
CA ALA A 465 -10.68 -13.59 34.39
C ALA A 465 -11.77 -13.66 35.46
N GLU A 466 -12.73 -12.73 35.46
CA GLU A 466 -13.85 -12.74 36.41
C GLU A 466 -14.91 -13.81 36.04
N PRO A 467 -15.26 -14.71 36.97
CA PRO A 467 -16.20 -15.82 36.70
C PRO A 467 -17.59 -15.38 36.23
N ARG A 468 -18.05 -14.18 36.62
CA ARG A 468 -19.32 -13.61 36.18
C ARG A 468 -19.33 -13.38 34.66
N TRP A 469 -18.31 -12.68 34.16
CA TRP A 469 -18.21 -12.30 32.76
C TRP A 469 -17.81 -13.47 31.85
N ALA A 470 -17.02 -14.41 32.36
CA ALA A 470 -16.73 -15.66 31.64
C ALA A 470 -18.01 -16.45 31.32
N ARG A 471 -18.97 -16.53 32.26
CA ARG A 471 -20.27 -17.19 32.04
C ARG A 471 -21.14 -16.44 31.05
N GLU A 472 -21.16 -15.11 31.10
CA GLU A 472 -21.97 -14.26 30.22
C GLU A 472 -21.43 -14.24 28.78
N ALA A 473 -20.10 -14.25 28.61
CA ALA A 473 -19.44 -14.44 27.33
C ALA A 473 -19.76 -15.82 26.72
N GLY A 474 -19.78 -16.88 27.55
CA GLY A 474 -20.19 -18.22 27.12
C GLY A 474 -21.64 -18.28 26.62
N ARG A 475 -22.59 -17.64 27.34
CA ARG A 475 -23.99 -17.52 26.88
C ARG A 475 -24.11 -16.75 25.57
N THR A 476 -23.44 -15.59 25.46
CA THR A 476 -23.49 -14.76 24.26
C THR A 476 -22.87 -15.47 23.03
N ALA A 477 -21.85 -16.31 23.23
CA ALA A 477 -21.26 -17.11 22.16
C ALA A 477 -22.20 -18.23 21.70
N ALA A 478 -22.90 -18.89 22.63
CA ALA A 478 -23.93 -19.89 22.31
C ALA A 478 -25.10 -19.27 21.52
N ASP A 479 -25.59 -18.09 21.94
CA ASP A 479 -26.67 -17.36 21.27
C ASP A 479 -26.31 -16.84 19.87
N ARG A 480 -25.03 -16.70 19.54
CA ARG A 480 -24.55 -16.34 18.18
C ARG A 480 -24.28 -17.54 17.28
N SER A 481 -24.21 -18.74 17.86
CA SER A 481 -23.91 -19.99 17.16
C SER A 481 -25.17 -20.79 16.81
N ALA A 482 -26.28 -20.47 17.45
CA ALA A 482 -27.63 -20.89 17.09
C ALA A 482 -28.24 -19.87 16.11
#